data_AF-M8DNK5-F1
#
_entry.id   AF-M8DNK5-F1
#
_cell.length_a   1.000
_cell.length_b   1.000
_cell.length_c   1.000
_cell.angle_alpha   90.00
_cell.angle_beta   90.00
_cell.angle_gamma   90.00
#
_symmetry.space_group_name_H-M   'P 1'
#
loop_
_entity.id
_entity.type
_entity.pdbx_description
1 polymer ?
#
loop_
_entity_poly.entity_id
_entity_poly.type
_entity_poly.pdbx_seq_one_letter_code
_entity_poly.pdbx_strand_id
1 'polypeptide(L)'
;MGRKVSDGLSVKVTVPENTVIEQGKFYELDGFFGLAVQSVTTGAGQTAQVVLNIEQAEYETSQITPTDAFNKGDKVYWNATTKLLTTQANPDASGNPQNRPVGRVTAAKDANNVIWFILGPQVQAHA
;
A
#
# COMPACT_ATOMS: atom_id res chain seq x y z
N MET A 1 -13.01 29.25 1.06
CA MET A 1 -13.97 28.56 0.17
C MET A 1 -13.34 27.26 -0.30
N GLY A 2 -14.04 26.13 -0.20
CA GLY A 2 -13.60 24.83 -0.72
C GLY A 2 -14.45 24.42 -1.92
N ARG A 3 -13.87 23.67 -2.87
CA ARG A 3 -14.59 23.05 -3.99
C ARG A 3 -14.08 21.63 -4.20
N LYS A 4 -14.94 20.74 -4.69
CA LYS A 4 -14.51 19.42 -5.16
C LYS A 4 -13.62 19.60 -6.39
N VAL A 5 -12.45 18.95 -6.39
CA VAL A 5 -11.50 18.99 -7.51
C VAL A 5 -11.45 17.65 -8.24
N SER A 6 -11.61 16.55 -7.53
CA SER A 6 -11.55 15.18 -8.03
C SER A 6 -12.24 14.24 -7.05
N ASP A 7 -12.54 13.02 -7.48
CA ASP A 7 -12.93 11.90 -6.62
C ASP A 7 -11.75 11.30 -5.84
N GLY A 8 -10.52 11.73 -6.15
CA GLY A 8 -9.33 11.33 -5.39
C GLY A 8 -8.93 9.87 -5.60
N LEU A 9 -9.28 9.28 -6.75
CA LEU A 9 -8.94 7.89 -7.10
C LEU A 9 -7.44 7.69 -7.33
N SER A 10 -6.71 8.76 -7.61
CA SER A 10 -5.26 8.72 -7.74
C SER A 10 -4.64 10.00 -7.21
N VAL A 11 -3.40 9.91 -6.77
CA VAL A 11 -2.66 11.04 -6.21
C VAL A 11 -1.24 11.04 -6.78
N LYS A 12 -0.74 12.24 -7.05
CA LYS A 12 0.66 12.43 -7.43
C LYS A 12 1.48 12.68 -6.17
N VAL A 13 2.53 11.90 -5.99
CA VAL A 13 3.40 11.92 -4.81
C VAL A 13 4.87 12.09 -5.22
N THR A 14 5.68 12.51 -4.26
CA THR A 14 7.12 12.73 -4.44
C THR A 14 7.88 11.43 -4.25
N VAL A 15 8.79 11.14 -5.18
CA VAL A 15 9.77 10.06 -5.08
C VAL A 15 11.09 10.67 -4.60
N PRO A 16 11.64 10.22 -3.45
CA PRO A 16 12.91 10.73 -2.94
C PRO A 16 14.08 10.25 -3.82
N GLU A 17 15.27 10.77 -3.58
CA GLU A 17 16.49 10.34 -4.28
C GLU A 17 16.81 8.85 -4.07
N ASN A 18 17.64 8.28 -4.95
CA ASN A 18 18.12 6.90 -4.89
C ASN A 18 17.00 5.85 -4.75
N THR A 19 15.86 6.07 -5.41
CA THR A 19 14.67 5.23 -5.28
C THR A 19 14.25 4.68 -6.64
N VAL A 20 13.88 3.40 -6.67
CA VAL A 20 13.26 2.76 -7.82
C VAL A 20 11.82 2.45 -7.47
N ILE A 21 10.89 3.02 -8.24
CA ILE A 21 9.47 2.70 -8.19
C ILE A 21 9.14 1.91 -9.46
N GLU A 22 8.57 0.74 -9.26
CA GLU A 22 8.12 -0.16 -10.32
C GLU A 22 6.59 -0.09 -10.46
N GLN A 23 6.13 0.06 -11.70
CA GLN A 23 4.70 -0.05 -12.05
C GLN A 23 4.13 -1.40 -11.56
N GLY A 24 2.90 -1.36 -11.05
CA GLY A 24 2.19 -2.56 -10.59
C GLY A 24 2.57 -3.02 -9.18
N LYS A 25 3.42 -2.27 -8.47
CA LYS A 25 3.72 -2.49 -7.05
C LYS A 25 3.08 -1.42 -6.17
N PHE A 26 2.80 -1.79 -4.93
CA PHE A 26 2.32 -0.92 -3.88
C PHE A 26 3.46 -0.22 -3.17
N TYR A 27 3.22 1.05 -2.82
CA TYR A 27 4.15 1.91 -2.10
C TYR A 27 3.41 2.78 -1.10
N GLU A 28 4.13 3.20 -0.06
CA GLU A 28 3.72 4.29 0.83
C GLU A 28 4.65 5.49 0.60
N LEU A 29 4.11 6.59 0.08
CA LEU A 29 4.84 7.83 -0.24
C LEU A 29 3.97 9.04 0.12
N ASP A 30 4.57 10.08 0.70
CA ASP A 30 3.87 11.28 1.19
C ASP A 30 2.64 10.98 2.08
N GLY A 31 2.66 9.84 2.79
CA GLY A 31 1.55 9.39 3.65
C GLY A 31 0.38 8.72 2.92
N PHE A 32 0.45 8.54 1.59
CA PHE A 32 -0.51 7.79 0.79
C PHE A 32 0.00 6.38 0.51
N PHE A 33 -0.88 5.39 0.59
CA PHE A 33 -0.60 4.02 0.21
C PHE A 33 -1.42 3.61 -1.01
N GLY A 34 -0.76 3.16 -2.07
CA GLY A 34 -1.44 2.81 -3.32
C GLY A 34 -0.54 2.12 -4.33
N LEU A 35 -1.14 1.71 -5.45
CA LEU A 35 -0.48 1.02 -6.54
C LEU A 35 0.19 2.02 -7.49
N ALA A 36 1.49 1.89 -7.74
CA ALA A 36 2.16 2.71 -8.73
C ALA A 36 1.67 2.36 -10.15
N VAL A 37 1.14 3.34 -10.87
CA VAL A 37 0.65 3.14 -12.25
C VAL A 37 1.73 3.38 -13.31
N GLN A 38 2.94 3.72 -12.90
CA GLN A 38 4.10 3.98 -13.76
C GLN A 38 5.40 3.73 -12.99
N SER A 39 6.47 3.39 -13.72
CA SER A 39 7.80 3.24 -13.13
C SER A 39 8.56 4.56 -13.11
N VAL A 40 9.37 4.79 -12.08
CA VAL A 40 10.21 5.97 -11.91
C VAL A 40 11.53 5.54 -11.26
N THR A 41 12.65 6.14 -11.66
CA THR A 41 13.95 5.94 -11.00
C THR A 41 14.58 7.29 -10.72
N THR A 42 15.05 7.48 -9.50
CA THR A 42 15.78 8.68 -9.07
C THR A 42 17.21 8.32 -8.70
N GLY A 43 18.16 9.16 -9.10
CA GLY A 43 19.56 9.09 -8.65
C GLY A 43 19.82 10.01 -7.46
N ALA A 44 21.10 10.14 -7.08
CA ALA A 44 21.52 11.07 -6.04
C ALA A 44 21.20 12.53 -6.43
N GLY A 45 20.66 13.29 -5.48
CA GLY A 45 20.25 14.68 -5.63
C GLY A 45 18.98 14.89 -6.47
N GLN A 46 18.30 13.81 -6.90
CA GLN A 46 17.14 13.88 -7.78
C GLN A 46 15.86 13.50 -7.04
N THR A 47 14.81 14.27 -7.21
CA THR A 47 13.44 13.87 -6.88
C THR A 47 12.63 13.76 -8.15
N ALA A 48 11.58 12.96 -8.09
CA ALA A 48 10.63 12.82 -9.19
C ALA A 48 9.20 12.76 -8.66
N GLN A 49 8.23 12.68 -9.56
CA GLN A 49 6.84 12.46 -9.21
C GLN A 49 6.35 11.14 -9.79
N VAL A 50 5.58 10.42 -9.00
CA VAL A 50 4.87 9.20 -9.43
C VAL A 50 3.39 9.34 -9.08
N VAL A 51 2.53 8.66 -9.84
CA VAL A 51 1.11 8.57 -9.53
C VAL A 51 0.85 7.23 -8.83
N LEU A 52 0.19 7.30 -7.68
CA LEU A 52 -0.37 6.14 -6.99
C LEU A 52 -1.88 6.09 -7.24
N ASN A 53 -2.38 4.94 -7.69
CA ASN A 53 -3.80 4.63 -7.63
C ASN A 53 -4.16 4.28 -6.18
N ILE A 54 -5.07 5.07 -5.60
CA ILE A 54 -5.51 4.97 -4.21
C ILE A 54 -7.02 4.69 -4.11
N GLU A 55 -7.64 4.34 -5.24
CA GLU A 55 -9.05 3.96 -5.30
C GLU A 55 -9.33 2.79 -4.36
N GLN A 56 -10.41 2.90 -3.58
CA GLN A 56 -10.95 1.82 -2.76
C GLN A 56 -11.60 0.76 -3.66
N ALA A 57 -10.76 -0.04 -4.28
CA ALA A 57 -11.11 -1.15 -5.15
C ALA A 57 -10.44 -2.44 -4.68
N GLU A 58 -10.82 -3.55 -5.31
CA GLU A 58 -10.15 -4.83 -5.15
C GLU A 58 -8.92 -4.89 -6.06
N TYR A 59 -7.80 -5.34 -5.51
CA TYR A 59 -6.54 -5.49 -6.21
C TYR A 59 -6.02 -6.91 -6.06
N GLU A 60 -5.51 -7.46 -7.15
CA GLU A 60 -4.73 -8.69 -7.19
C GLU A 60 -3.24 -8.37 -7.00
N THR A 61 -2.55 -9.09 -6.13
CA THR A 61 -1.10 -8.90 -5.95
C THR A 61 -0.40 -10.11 -5.34
N SER A 62 0.87 -10.27 -5.69
CA SER A 62 1.83 -11.17 -5.05
C SER A 62 2.85 -10.44 -4.16
N GLN A 63 2.70 -9.13 -3.93
CA GLN A 63 3.60 -8.34 -3.08
C GLN A 63 3.29 -8.53 -1.59
N ILE A 64 3.41 -9.78 -1.16
CA ILE A 64 3.03 -10.25 0.17
C ILE A 64 4.20 -10.93 0.86
N THR A 65 4.14 -11.05 2.18
CA THR A 65 4.99 -11.95 2.96
C THR A 65 4.50 -13.40 2.75
N PRO A 66 5.25 -14.28 2.05
CA PRO A 66 4.72 -15.59 1.62
C PRO A 66 4.43 -16.56 2.77
N THR A 67 5.04 -16.35 3.94
CA THR A 67 4.82 -17.18 5.13
C THR A 67 3.50 -16.88 5.84
N ASP A 68 2.88 -15.72 5.59
CA ASP A 68 1.58 -15.36 6.17
C ASP A 68 0.44 -16.09 5.44
N ALA A 69 -0.66 -16.36 6.15
CA ALA A 69 -1.76 -17.16 5.59
C ALA A 69 -2.64 -16.39 4.60
N PHE A 70 -2.98 -15.12 4.90
CA PHE A 70 -3.93 -14.30 4.15
C PHE A 70 -5.24 -15.04 3.80
N ASN A 71 -5.99 -15.40 4.83
CA ASN A 71 -7.32 -15.96 4.67
C ASN A 71 -8.32 -14.86 4.28
N LYS A 72 -9.41 -15.23 3.61
CA LYS A 72 -10.49 -14.29 3.29
C LYS A 72 -11.02 -13.62 4.56
N GLY A 73 -11.07 -12.29 4.56
CA GLY A 73 -11.48 -11.49 5.70
C GLY A 73 -10.34 -11.03 6.62
N ASP A 74 -9.12 -11.54 6.46
CA ASP A 74 -7.96 -11.09 7.24
C ASP A 74 -7.65 -9.61 6.98
N LYS A 75 -7.23 -8.89 8.02
CA LYS A 75 -6.70 -7.53 7.87
C LYS A 75 -5.36 -7.59 7.15
N VAL A 76 -5.15 -6.66 6.22
CA VAL A 76 -3.89 -6.50 5.49
C VAL A 76 -3.19 -5.27 6.03
N TYR A 77 -1.90 -5.41 6.29
CA TYR A 77 -1.02 -4.35 6.76
C TYR A 77 0.16 -4.17 5.81
N TRP A 78 0.67 -2.95 5.72
CA TRP A 78 1.90 -2.64 5.00
C TRP A 78 3.08 -2.63 5.97
N ASN A 79 4.10 -3.44 5.66
CA ASN A 79 5.37 -3.42 6.36
C ASN A 79 6.34 -2.51 5.61
N ALA A 80 6.59 -1.31 6.17
CA ALA A 80 7.47 -0.32 5.56
C ALA A 80 8.95 -0.75 5.53
N THR A 81 9.36 -1.75 6.31
CA THR A 81 10.73 -2.28 6.32
C THR A 81 10.94 -3.27 5.19
N THR A 82 10.05 -4.26 5.05
CA THR A 82 10.18 -5.30 4.02
C THR A 82 9.59 -4.88 2.67
N LYS A 83 8.78 -3.81 2.64
CA LYS A 83 8.01 -3.36 1.48
C LYS A 83 7.05 -4.43 0.94
N LEU A 84 6.49 -5.22 1.84
CA LEU A 84 5.51 -6.27 1.55
C LEU A 84 4.24 -6.08 2.37
N LEU A 85 3.13 -6.57 1.82
CA LEU A 85 1.90 -6.74 2.58
C LEU A 85 2.05 -7.91 3.56
N THR A 86 1.42 -7.81 4.72
CA THR A 86 1.47 -8.81 5.79
C THR A 86 0.14 -8.86 6.54
N THR A 87 -0.17 -9.98 7.19
CA THR A 87 -1.29 -10.06 8.15
C THR A 87 -0.87 -9.66 9.56
N GLN A 88 0.41 -9.35 9.78
CA GLN A 88 0.95 -8.97 11.08
C GLN A 88 0.79 -7.47 11.32
N ALA A 89 -0.02 -7.13 12.33
CA ALA A 89 -0.14 -5.76 12.82
C ALA A 89 1.16 -5.20 13.42
N ASN A 90 2.03 -6.09 13.93
CA ASN A 90 3.21 -5.75 14.72
C ASN A 90 2.92 -4.75 15.85
N PRO A 91 2.05 -5.09 16.81
CA PRO A 91 1.61 -4.14 17.82
C PRO A 91 2.75 -3.72 18.76
N ASP A 92 2.76 -2.46 19.20
CA ASP A 92 3.59 -2.00 20.31
C ASP A 92 3.10 -2.55 21.66
N ALA A 93 3.79 -2.20 22.76
CA ALA A 93 3.42 -2.63 24.11
C ALA A 93 2.04 -2.12 24.58
N SER A 94 1.46 -1.13 23.89
CA SER A 94 0.12 -0.58 24.14
C SER A 94 -0.94 -1.18 23.21
N GLY A 95 -0.55 -2.08 22.30
CA GLY A 95 -1.46 -2.76 21.38
C GLY A 95 -1.68 -2.04 20.05
N ASN A 96 -1.00 -0.90 19.79
CA ASN A 96 -1.18 -0.15 18.55
C ASN A 96 -0.41 -0.81 17.41
N PRO A 97 -1.02 -1.05 16.23
CA PRO A 97 -0.34 -1.61 15.08
C PRO A 97 0.77 -0.67 14.61
N GLN A 98 2.00 -1.17 14.52
CA GLN A 98 3.11 -0.42 13.93
C GLN A 98 3.13 -0.53 12.40
N ASN A 99 2.66 -1.66 11.86
CA ASN A 99 2.44 -1.76 10.43
C ASN A 99 1.14 -1.05 10.08
N ARG A 100 1.15 -0.24 9.01
CA ARG A 100 -0.02 0.52 8.58
C ARG A 100 -1.12 -0.41 8.11
N PRO A 101 -2.35 -0.36 8.65
CA PRO A 101 -3.48 -1.06 8.03
C PRO A 101 -3.76 -0.56 6.61
N VAL A 102 -3.92 -1.43 5.64
CA VAL A 102 -4.15 -1.01 4.24
C VAL A 102 -5.33 -1.68 3.58
N GLY A 103 -5.95 -2.68 4.19
CA GLY A 103 -7.13 -3.28 3.58
C GLY A 103 -7.59 -4.56 4.23
N ARG A 104 -8.35 -5.34 3.47
CA ARG A 104 -8.86 -6.63 3.90
C ARG A 104 -8.88 -7.62 2.74
N VAL A 105 -8.45 -8.86 3.01
CA VAL A 105 -8.42 -9.92 2.01
C VAL A 105 -9.84 -10.27 1.55
N THR A 106 -10.04 -10.34 0.24
CA THR A 106 -11.31 -10.65 -0.43
C THR A 106 -11.28 -12.03 -1.09
N ALA A 107 -10.10 -12.46 -1.57
CA ALA A 107 -9.79 -13.84 -1.98
C ALA A 107 -8.52 -14.31 -1.27
N ALA A 108 -8.57 -15.51 -0.69
CA ALA A 108 -7.47 -16.07 0.07
C ALA A 108 -6.24 -16.34 -0.80
N LYS A 109 -5.06 -16.39 -0.19
CA LYS A 109 -3.80 -16.68 -0.89
C LYS A 109 -3.87 -18.00 -1.65
N ASP A 110 -3.52 -17.96 -2.93
CA ASP A 110 -3.47 -19.14 -3.78
C ASP A 110 -2.10 -19.86 -3.72
N ALA A 111 -1.95 -20.92 -4.52
CA ALA A 111 -0.71 -21.69 -4.60
C ALA A 111 0.48 -20.90 -5.19
N ASN A 112 0.21 -19.77 -5.86
CA ASN A 112 1.21 -18.89 -6.47
C ASN A 112 1.60 -17.71 -5.55
N ASN A 113 1.11 -17.70 -4.31
CA ASN A 113 1.26 -16.58 -3.37
C ASN A 113 0.61 -15.28 -3.87
N VAL A 114 -0.50 -15.38 -4.58
CA VAL A 114 -1.33 -14.26 -5.00
C VAL A 114 -2.53 -14.15 -4.07
N ILE A 115 -2.86 -12.93 -3.64
CA ILE A 115 -4.09 -12.60 -2.90
C ILE A 115 -4.91 -11.59 -3.68
N TRP A 116 -6.21 -11.53 -3.40
CA TRP A 116 -7.01 -10.35 -3.69
C TRP A 116 -7.38 -9.65 -2.39
N PHE A 117 -7.32 -8.31 -2.38
CA PHE A 117 -7.73 -7.53 -1.22
C PHE A 117 -8.40 -6.22 -1.66
N ILE A 118 -9.34 -5.73 -0.85
CA ILE A 118 -9.89 -4.39 -1.01
C ILE A 118 -9.03 -3.36 -0.27
N LEU A 119 -8.59 -2.32 -0.98
CA LEU A 119 -7.81 -1.21 -0.43
C LEU A 119 -8.68 -0.39 0.55
N GLY A 120 -8.15 -0.11 1.73
CA GLY A 120 -8.81 0.69 2.76
C GLY A 120 -8.69 2.20 2.54
N PRO A 121 -9.38 3.00 3.37
CA PRO A 121 -9.25 4.46 3.34
C PRO A 121 -7.81 4.94 3.60
N GLN A 122 -7.41 6.03 2.95
CA GLN A 122 -6.07 6.62 3.11
C GLN A 122 -5.86 7.26 4.49
N VAL A 123 -6.92 7.76 5.11
CA VAL A 123 -6.91 8.27 6.48
C VAL A 123 -7.65 7.28 7.35
N GLN A 124 -6.96 6.72 8.33
CA GLN A 124 -7.56 5.78 9.27
C GLN A 124 -8.26 6.53 10.39
N ALA A 125 -9.46 6.08 10.74
CA ALA A 125 -10.21 6.60 11.86
C ALA A 125 -9.66 6.03 13.18
N HIS A 126 -8.42 6.39 13.52
CA HIS A 126 -7.67 5.91 14.68
C HIS A 126 -7.45 4.37 14.73
N ALA A 127 -6.33 3.97 15.34
CA ALA A 127 -6.00 2.57 15.60
C ALA A 127 -6.78 2.04 16.81
#